data_AF-L0WJP0-F1
#
_entry.id   AF-L0WJP0-F1
#
_cell.length_a   1.000
_cell.length_b   1.000
_cell.length_c   1.000
_cell.angle_alpha   90.00
_cell.angle_beta   90.00
_cell.angle_gamma   90.00
#
_symmetry.space_group_name_H-M   'P 1'
#
loop_
_entity.id
_entity.type
_entity.pdbx_description
1 polymer ?
#
loop_
_entity_poly.entity_id
_entity_poly.type
_entity_poly.pdbx_seq_one_letter_code
_entity_poly.pdbx_strand_id
1 'polypeptide(L)'
;MASHQQRIEKISETLKNWDYQLDRLEHRLIDLSEEARQQAKEALADLKEQRKQMATRLEEGRSQAGEMLEDFKDGMEKTMDDFKERLQKMRHQVGDKDD
;
A
#
# COMPACT_ATOMS: atom_id res chain seq x y z
N MET A 1 6.96 9.81 23.98
CA MET A 1 7.51 9.31 22.70
C MET A 1 6.69 8.08 22.32
N ALA A 2 6.19 7.98 21.09
CA ALA A 2 5.49 6.77 20.67
C ALA A 2 6.48 5.60 20.68
N SER A 3 6.18 4.51 21.37
CA SER A 3 7.05 3.34 21.38
C SER A 3 7.15 2.78 19.96
N HIS A 4 8.27 2.14 19.61
CA HIS A 4 8.47 1.56 18.28
C HIS A 4 7.30 0.61 17.92
N GLN A 5 6.75 -0.05 18.93
CA GLN A 5 5.58 -0.90 18.84
C GLN A 5 4.32 -0.15 18.35
N GLN A 6 4.03 1.04 18.89
CA GLN A 6 2.89 1.86 18.42
C GLN A 6 3.04 2.31 16.96
N ARG A 7 4.26 2.62 16.52
CA ARG A 7 4.53 3.01 15.13
C ARG A 7 4.32 1.85 14.17
N ILE A 8 4.83 0.69 14.54
CA ILE A 8 4.66 -0.55 13.78
C ILE A 8 3.17 -0.95 13.72
N GLU A 9 2.42 -0.78 14.81
CA GLU A 9 0.96 -0.98 14.84
C GLU A 9 0.26 -0.08 13.81
N LYS A 10 0.57 1.22 13.81
CA LYS A 10 0.00 2.20 12.87
C LYS A 10 0.31 1.86 11.41
N ILE A 11 1.52 1.39 11.14
CA ILE A 11 1.91 0.92 9.82
C ILE A 11 1.09 -0.32 9.42
N SER A 12 0.93 -1.28 10.32
CA SER A 12 0.09 -2.46 10.08
C SER A 12 -1.36 -2.08 9.77
N GLU A 13 -1.95 -1.15 10.52
CA GLU A 13 -3.29 -0.61 10.26
C GLU A 13 -3.39 0.07 8.89
N THR A 14 -2.36 0.84 8.52
CA THR A 14 -2.28 1.49 7.20
C THR A 14 -2.26 0.45 6.08
N LEU A 15 -1.47 -0.61 6.22
CA LEU A 15 -1.42 -1.70 5.24
C LEU A 15 -2.74 -2.47 5.13
N LYS A 16 -3.53 -2.57 6.20
CA LYS A 16 -4.88 -3.16 6.17
C LYS A 16 -5.88 -2.26 5.46
N ASN A 17 -5.81 -0.96 5.70
CA ASN A 17 -6.63 0.02 4.98
C ASN A 17 -6.33 0.01 3.48
N TRP A 18 -5.07 -0.14 3.10
CA TRP A 18 -4.70 -0.26 1.69
C TRP A 18 -5.20 -1.54 1.04
N ASP A 19 -5.16 -2.68 1.73
CA ASP A 19 -5.81 -3.90 1.23
C ASP A 19 -7.27 -3.65 0.88
N TYR A 20 -8.02 -3.04 1.80
CA TYR A 20 -9.42 -2.70 1.56
C TYR A 20 -9.61 -1.77 0.34
N GLN A 21 -8.74 -0.78 0.18
CA GLN A 21 -8.80 0.12 -0.98
C GLN A 21 -8.45 -0.60 -2.30
N LEU A 22 -7.47 -1.50 -2.28
CA LEU A 22 -7.12 -2.31 -3.46
C LEU A 22 -8.26 -3.25 -3.86
N ASP A 23 -8.93 -3.88 -2.88
CA ASP A 23 -10.10 -4.73 -3.13
C ASP A 23 -11.27 -3.94 -3.72
N ARG A 24 -11.52 -2.73 -3.19
CA ARG A 24 -12.53 -1.81 -3.75
C ARG A 24 -12.19 -1.43 -5.19
N LEU A 25 -10.93 -1.11 -5.47
CA LEU A 25 -10.48 -0.78 -6.83
C LEU A 25 -10.66 -1.98 -7.77
N GLU A 26 -10.32 -3.19 -7.33
CA GLU A 26 -10.50 -4.42 -8.09
C GLU A 26 -11.95 -4.62 -8.55
N HIS A 27 -12.91 -4.39 -7.65
CA HIS A 27 -14.32 -4.48 -7.99
C HIS A 27 -14.73 -3.42 -9.02
N ARG A 28 -14.26 -2.17 -8.88
CA ARG A 28 -14.55 -1.11 -9.85
C ARG A 28 -13.91 -1.34 -11.22
N LEU A 29 -12.84 -2.14 -11.31
CA LEU A 29 -12.26 -2.48 -12.61
C LEU A 29 -13.24 -3.23 -13.52
N ILE A 30 -14.30 -3.83 -12.96
CA ILE A 30 -15.34 -4.52 -13.72
C ILE A 30 -16.19 -3.52 -14.54
N ASP A 31 -16.31 -2.28 -14.06
CA ASP A 31 -17.12 -1.22 -14.69
C ASP A 31 -16.36 -0.49 -15.82
N LEU A 32 -15.08 -0.76 -15.99
CA LEU A 32 -14.24 -0.15 -17.03
C LEU A 32 -14.34 -0.88 -18.36
N SER A 33 -14.01 -0.18 -19.46
CA SER A 33 -13.82 -0.81 -20.77
C SER A 33 -12.70 -1.86 -20.71
N GLU A 34 -12.73 -2.85 -21.59
CA GLU A 34 -11.75 -3.95 -21.59
C GLU A 34 -10.28 -3.47 -21.67
N GLU A 35 -10.03 -2.46 -22.51
CA GLU A 35 -8.70 -1.84 -22.65
C GLU A 35 -8.25 -1.11 -21.36
N ALA A 36 -9.12 -0.29 -20.77
CA ALA A 36 -8.83 0.41 -19.51
C ALA A 36 -8.71 -0.58 -18.33
N ARG A 37 -9.54 -1.63 -18.32
CA ARG A 37 -9.51 -2.70 -17.33
C ARG A 37 -8.20 -3.46 -17.36
N GLN A 38 -7.65 -3.76 -18.54
CA GLN A 38 -6.38 -4.47 -18.65
C GLN A 38 -5.22 -3.64 -18.07
N GLN A 39 -5.13 -2.37 -18.45
CA GLN A 39 -4.12 -1.45 -17.91
C GLN A 39 -4.26 -1.28 -16.39
N ALA A 40 -5.49 -1.12 -15.91
CA ALA A 40 -5.75 -0.99 -14.48
C ALA A 40 -5.49 -2.29 -13.71
N LYS A 41 -5.73 -3.48 -14.29
CA LYS A 41 -5.39 -4.76 -13.65
C LYS A 41 -3.89 -4.91 -13.43
N GLU A 42 -3.08 -4.51 -14.40
CA GLU A 42 -1.61 -4.54 -14.28
C GLU A 42 -1.15 -3.60 -13.16
N ALA A 43 -1.64 -2.36 -13.16
CA ALA A 43 -1.34 -1.40 -12.10
C ALA A 43 -1.81 -1.89 -10.71
N LEU A 44 -2.96 -2.57 -10.64
CA LEU A 44 -3.48 -3.15 -9.40
C LEU A 44 -2.59 -4.28 -8.89
N ALA A 45 -2.12 -5.15 -9.79
CA ALA A 45 -1.25 -6.26 -9.45
C ALA A 45 0.08 -5.75 -8.86
N ASP A 46 0.68 -4.73 -9.49
CA ASP A 46 1.89 -4.07 -8.98
C ASP A 46 1.69 -3.48 -7.59
N LEU A 47 0.55 -2.81 -7.35
CA LEU A 47 0.21 -2.26 -6.03
C LEU A 47 0.03 -3.39 -5.00
N LYS A 48 -0.70 -4.46 -5.32
CA LYS A 48 -0.86 -5.61 -4.43
C LYS A 48 0.48 -6.25 -4.07
N GLU A 49 1.39 -6.35 -5.03
CA GLU A 49 2.74 -6.85 -4.79
C GLU A 49 3.54 -5.91 -3.87
N GLN A 50 3.55 -4.61 -4.14
CA GLN A 50 4.24 -3.63 -3.29
C GLN A 50 3.72 -3.64 -1.85
N ARG A 51 2.40 -3.72 -1.68
CA ARG A 51 1.77 -3.84 -0.36
C ARG A 51 2.27 -5.09 0.35
N LYS A 52 2.32 -6.24 -0.34
CA LYS A 52 2.81 -7.49 0.23
C LYS A 52 4.28 -7.38 0.64
N GLN A 53 5.12 -6.78 -0.20
CA GLN A 53 6.53 -6.53 0.12
C GLN A 53 6.68 -5.64 1.36
N MET A 54 5.84 -4.61 1.51
CA MET A 54 5.81 -3.78 2.72
C MET A 54 5.39 -4.57 3.96
N ALA A 55 4.41 -5.48 3.85
CA ALA A 55 4.01 -6.33 4.96
C ALA A 55 5.15 -7.26 5.41
N THR A 56 5.84 -7.91 4.47
CA THR A 56 7.02 -8.74 4.75
C THR A 56 8.13 -7.93 5.41
N ARG A 57 8.44 -6.75 4.84
CA ARG A 57 9.40 -5.81 5.42
C ARG A 57 9.02 -5.46 6.86
N LEU A 58 7.75 -5.15 7.14
CA LEU A 58 7.29 -4.83 8.50
C LEU A 58 7.53 -5.96 9.50
N GLU A 59 7.33 -7.21 9.09
CA GLU A 59 7.57 -8.38 9.92
C GLU A 59 9.07 -8.59 10.17
N GLU A 60 9.91 -8.38 9.15
CA GLU A 60 11.36 -8.39 9.28
C GLU A 60 11.85 -7.28 10.23
N GLY A 61 11.32 -6.07 10.09
CA GLY A 61 11.62 -4.92 10.95
C GLY A 61 11.11 -5.09 12.39
N ARG A 62 9.99 -5.79 12.60
CA ARG A 62 9.52 -6.22 13.95
C ARG A 62 10.51 -7.16 14.62
N SER A 63 11.18 -8.01 13.84
CA SER A 63 12.08 -9.04 14.34
C SER A 63 13.50 -8.52 14.61
N GLN A 64 13.89 -7.41 13.96
CA GLN A 64 15.19 -6.76 14.16
C GLN A 64 15.10 -5.74 15.31
N ALA A 65 15.81 -5.98 16.42
CA ALA A 65 15.84 -5.08 17.57
C ALA A 65 17.04 -4.10 17.49
N GLY A 66 16.79 -2.80 17.66
CA GLY A 66 17.84 -1.82 17.98
C GLY A 66 18.07 -0.76 16.91
N GLU A 67 19.23 -0.80 16.24
CA GLU A 67 19.76 0.29 15.41
C GLU A 67 19.26 0.30 13.96
N MET A 68 19.02 -0.87 13.34
CA MET A 68 18.52 -0.95 11.95
C MET A 68 17.04 -0.57 11.78
N LEU A 69 16.32 -0.37 12.90
CA LEU A 69 14.88 -0.10 12.86
C LEU A 69 14.57 1.31 12.36
N GLU A 70 15.47 2.28 12.54
CA GLU A 70 15.33 3.62 11.96
C GLU A 70 15.54 3.62 10.44
N ASP A 71 16.61 2.98 9.95
CA ASP A 71 16.84 2.85 8.49
C ASP A 71 15.72 2.07 7.81
N PHE A 72 15.25 1.01 8.46
CA PHE A 72 14.08 0.25 8.04
C PHE A 72 12.83 1.14 7.94
N LYS A 73 12.61 1.98 8.95
CA LYS A 73 11.46 2.92 8.99
C LYS A 73 11.54 3.93 7.85
N ASP A 74 12.70 4.55 7.63
CA ASP A 74 12.86 5.56 6.59
C ASP A 74 12.69 4.96 5.18
N GLY A 75 13.21 3.75 4.97
CA GLY A 75 12.95 2.99 3.75
C GLY A 75 11.46 2.64 3.59
N MET A 76 10.79 2.30 4.69
CA MET A 76 9.37 1.98 4.69
C MET A 76 8.49 3.20 4.43
N GLU A 77 8.79 4.36 5.02
CA GLU A 77 8.05 5.61 4.81
C GLU A 77 8.12 6.06 3.33
N LYS A 78 9.30 5.99 2.70
CA LYS A 78 9.43 6.25 1.25
C LYS A 78 8.58 5.30 0.41
N THR A 79 8.68 4.00 0.70
CA THR A 79 7.90 2.97 -0.02
C THR A 79 6.39 3.20 0.16
N MET A 80 5.98 3.64 1.34
CA MET A 80 4.59 3.99 1.65
C MET A 80 4.11 5.22 0.89
N ASP A 81 4.92 6.27 0.79
CA ASP A 81 4.54 7.49 0.09
C ASP A 81 4.44 7.26 -1.43
N ASP A 82 5.39 6.52 -2.01
CA ASP A 82 5.32 6.09 -3.41
C ASP A 82 4.05 5.27 -3.69
N PHE A 83 3.70 4.38 -2.76
CA PHE A 83 2.48 3.58 -2.87
C PHE A 83 1.22 4.44 -2.80
N LYS A 84 1.15 5.41 -1.87
CA LYS A 84 0.01 6.34 -1.79
C LYS A 84 -0.17 7.10 -3.10
N GLU A 85 0.91 7.60 -3.70
CA GLU A 85 0.83 8.32 -4.97
C GLU A 85 0.29 7.44 -6.09
N ARG A 86 0.80 6.20 -6.21
CA ARG A 86 0.33 5.24 -7.22
C ARG A 86 -1.13 4.84 -6.98
N LEU A 87 -1.51 4.60 -5.73
CA LEU A 87 -2.89 4.28 -5.36
C LEU A 87 -3.84 5.44 -5.68
N GLN A 88 -3.45 6.69 -5.40
CA GLN A 88 -4.25 7.88 -5.76
C GLN A 88 -4.39 8.04 -7.27
N LYS A 89 -3.30 7.87 -8.03
CA LYS A 89 -3.34 7.91 -9.50
C LYS A 89 -4.28 6.85 -10.05
N MET A 90 -4.21 5.63 -9.54
CA MET A 90 -5.07 4.54 -9.95
C MET A 90 -6.54 4.87 -9.63
N ARG A 91 -6.83 5.35 -8.43
CA ARG A 91 -8.18 5.75 -8.02
C ARG A 91 -8.78 6.82 -8.94
N HIS A 92 -7.97 7.80 -9.33
CA HIS A 92 -8.36 8.83 -10.29
C HIS A 92 -8.66 8.26 -11.69
N GLN A 93 -7.85 7.30 -12.17
CA GLN A 93 -8.06 6.63 -13.46
C GLN A 93 -9.34 5.78 -13.49
N VAL A 94 -9.65 5.09 -12.40
CA VAL A 94 -10.83 4.21 -12.27
C VAL A 94 -12.11 5.02 -12.02
N GLY A 95 -12.02 6.35 -11.94
CA GLY A 95 -13.18 7.22 -11.69
C GLY A 95 -13.72 7.14 -10.27
N ASP A 96 -12.93 6.62 -9.33
CA ASP A 96 -13.24 6.67 -7.89
C ASP A 96 -12.91 8.10 -7.39
N LYS A 97 -13.73 9.06 -7.84
CA LYS A 97 -13.96 10.28 -7.08
C LYS A 97 -14.83 9.83 -5.92
N ASP A 98 -14.25 9.82 -4.72
CA ASP A 98 -15.03 9.80 -3.49
C ASP A 98 -16.01 11.00 -3.59
N ASP A 99 -17.29 10.71 -3.85
CA ASP A 99 -18.43 11.62 -3.69
C ASP A 99 -18.75 11.74 -2.19
#